data_AF-A0A7S0ALF4-F1
#
_entry.id   AF-A0A7S0ALF4-F1
#
_cell.length_a   1.000
_cell.length_b   1.000
_cell.length_c   1.000
_cell.angle_alpha   90.00
_cell.angle_beta   90.00
_cell.angle_gamma   90.00
#
_symmetry.space_group_name_H-M   'P 1'
#
loop_
_entity.id
_entity.type
_entity.pdbx_description
1 polymer ?
#
loop_
_entity_poly.entity_id
_entity_poly.type
_entity_poly.pdbx_seq_one_letter_code
_entity_poly.pdbx_strand_id
1 'polypeptide(L)'
;MSNLYFVCDRDKIVFTFSAVGDGSWRFSRLSRFHKAKGLEHFVLLHDAARGSPNGPWVVQDQSAKGEIIGEPSSRALEGWVPGRGPPLGPWLLWGSSFTLADCTPRRRPLVPDPPFPIEVPFATLNYFEQGTVARLEVTMHSAPITDDVLEQVLWRLKAVLRSLAQRPEMVLLIRSDARDAAMPAVRHVKRFLRFVQENGSEFVLVGRGNAMVLRAGGLLAASLLALLRLVQRLFPAPWPEATVTSMEAAEEFLVGLTAEAKAEAAAQVSLDPGQAVPPAQAMASLTEDELVEPADNGNSNNNDDLRGCDALPEAAALNLGDRDLLPTAFGDDDDGLQLPLPQYPLLEPMGVPHSPQNRPGLEGGDTTLPARDSLDSIDHAQVIFMASPWFCTGICSSCGSHPRPKSPTSPN
;
A
#
# COMPACT_ATOMS: atom_id res chain seq x y z
N MET A 1 7.00 22.22 13.94
CA MET A 1 6.13 22.53 12.78
C MET A 1 5.19 21.35 12.64
N SER A 2 3.89 21.61 12.50
CA SER A 2 2.87 20.57 12.45
C SER A 2 2.98 19.71 11.19
N ASN A 3 2.51 18.47 11.29
CA ASN A 3 2.29 17.60 10.13
C ASN A 3 1.15 18.15 9.27
N LEU A 4 1.22 17.88 7.97
CA LEU A 4 0.15 18.14 7.01
C LEU A 4 -0.42 16.82 6.50
N TYR A 5 -1.71 16.82 6.20
CA TYR A 5 -2.46 15.63 5.83
C TYR A 5 -3.19 15.89 4.52
N PHE A 6 -2.79 15.18 3.46
CA PHE A 6 -3.59 15.09 2.23
C PHE A 6 -4.60 13.97 2.40
N VAL A 7 -5.89 14.32 2.43
CA VAL A 7 -7.02 13.39 2.53
C VAL A 7 -7.63 13.24 1.14
N CYS A 8 -7.57 12.04 0.56
CA CYS A 8 -8.23 11.77 -0.72
C CYS A 8 -9.75 11.91 -0.57
N ASP A 9 -10.40 12.70 -1.43
CA ASP A 9 -11.82 12.98 -1.24
C ASP A 9 -12.70 11.75 -1.50
N ARG A 10 -12.26 10.83 -2.37
CA ARG A 10 -13.02 9.64 -2.79
C ARG A 10 -13.03 8.54 -1.73
N ASP A 11 -11.86 8.15 -1.24
CA ASP A 11 -11.69 6.98 -0.37
C ASP A 11 -11.20 7.34 1.03
N LYS A 12 -10.93 8.63 1.27
CA LYS A 12 -10.48 9.19 2.55
C LYS A 12 -9.11 8.67 3.00
N ILE A 13 -8.34 8.06 2.10
CA ILE A 13 -6.96 7.67 2.40
C ILE A 13 -6.13 8.91 2.75
N VAL A 14 -5.28 8.76 3.77
CA VAL A 14 -4.51 9.88 4.34
C VAL A 14 -3.03 9.71 4.04
N PHE A 15 -2.48 10.70 3.35
CA PHE A 15 -1.04 10.85 3.10
C PHE A 15 -0.49 11.92 4.04
N THR A 16 0.49 11.54 4.87
CA THR A 16 1.09 12.42 5.88
C THR A 16 2.38 13.03 5.35
N PHE A 17 2.52 14.34 5.52
CA PHE A 17 3.68 15.12 5.15
C PHE A 17 4.25 15.82 6.38
N SER A 18 5.55 15.65 6.64
CA SER A 18 6.23 16.24 7.79
C SER A 18 7.25 17.28 7.32
N ALA A 19 7.35 18.40 8.04
CA ALA A 19 8.30 19.46 7.73
C ALA A 19 9.75 19.00 7.93
N VAL A 20 10.65 19.39 7.02
CA VAL A 20 12.08 19.02 7.07
C VAL A 20 12.99 20.19 7.47
N GLY A 21 12.42 21.39 7.65
CA GLY A 21 13.10 22.58 8.16
C GLY A 21 13.70 23.50 7.10
N ASP A 22 13.77 23.06 5.85
CA ASP A 22 14.17 23.85 4.66
C ASP A 22 12.98 24.56 3.99
N GLY A 23 11.82 24.62 4.67
CA GLY A 23 10.58 25.10 4.08
C GLY A 23 9.92 24.10 3.13
N SER A 24 10.37 22.84 3.12
CA SER A 24 9.68 21.74 2.45
C SER A 24 9.03 20.77 3.44
N TRP A 25 8.04 20.03 2.94
CA TRP A 25 7.43 18.92 3.63
C TRP A 25 7.65 17.66 2.80
N ARG A 26 8.02 16.57 3.47
CA ARG A 26 8.23 15.27 2.82
C ARG A 26 7.20 14.26 3.28
N PHE A 27 6.82 13.39 2.36
CA PHE A 27 5.94 12.27 2.68
C PHE A 27 6.58 11.37 3.75
N SER A 28 5.94 11.29 4.93
CA SER A 28 6.57 10.76 6.13
C SER A 28 6.04 9.41 6.59
N ARG A 29 4.91 8.94 6.01
CA ARG A 29 4.26 7.66 6.36
C ARG A 29 4.92 6.43 5.73
N LEU A 30 6.16 6.55 5.28
CA LEU A 30 6.96 5.45 4.75
C LEU A 30 7.58 4.60 5.87
N SER A 31 7.75 3.30 5.62
CA SER A 31 8.54 2.42 6.48
C SER A 31 9.99 2.91 6.56
N ARG A 32 10.68 2.63 7.67
CA ARG A 32 12.12 2.94 7.81
C ARG A 32 12.96 2.37 6.66
N PHE A 33 12.60 1.19 6.18
CA PHE A 33 13.27 0.53 5.07
C PHE A 33 13.17 1.34 3.78
N HIS A 34 12.00 1.91 3.49
CA HIS A 34 11.82 2.83 2.37
C HIS A 34 12.61 4.13 2.54
N LYS A 35 12.60 4.70 3.74
CA LYS A 35 13.36 5.91 4.04
C LYS A 35 14.86 5.70 3.86
N ALA A 36 15.38 4.56 4.34
CA ALA A 36 16.79 4.19 4.19
C ALA A 36 17.21 4.01 2.72
N LYS A 37 16.27 3.65 1.83
CA LYS A 37 16.49 3.58 0.38
C LYS A 37 16.32 4.93 -0.33
N GLY A 38 16.02 6.00 0.40
CA GLY A 38 15.79 7.32 -0.18
C GLY A 38 14.49 7.41 -0.98
N LEU A 39 13.51 6.55 -0.71
CA LEU A 39 12.24 6.50 -1.46
C LEU A 39 11.23 7.58 -1.00
N GLU A 40 11.67 8.56 -0.21
CA GLU A 40 10.92 9.76 0.17
C GLU A 40 10.89 10.76 -0.99
N HIS A 41 10.35 10.34 -2.13
CA HIS A 41 10.43 11.13 -3.35
C HIS A 41 9.37 12.23 -3.45
N PHE A 42 8.30 12.16 -2.66
CA PHE A 42 7.22 13.14 -2.72
C PHE A 42 7.50 14.28 -1.76
N VAL A 43 7.73 15.45 -2.37
CA VAL A 43 8.08 16.68 -1.65
C VAL A 43 7.03 17.73 -1.98
N LEU A 44 6.38 18.23 -0.94
CA LEU A 44 5.57 19.44 -1.01
C LEU A 44 6.50 20.64 -0.79
N LEU A 45 6.62 21.46 -1.82
CA LEU A 45 7.56 22.57 -1.86
C LEU A 45 6.92 23.81 -2.49
N HIS A 46 7.42 24.96 -2.06
CA HIS A 46 7.14 26.22 -2.73
C HIS A 46 8.06 26.29 -3.95
N ASP A 47 7.52 26.34 -5.18
CA ASP A 47 8.32 26.32 -6.41
C ASP A 47 9.04 27.67 -6.65
N ALA A 48 9.97 28.01 -5.74
CA ALA A 48 10.92 29.10 -5.95
C ALA A 48 12.02 28.73 -6.95
N ALA A 49 12.18 27.44 -7.25
CA ALA A 49 13.23 26.90 -8.10
C ALA A 49 13.09 27.31 -9.57
N ARG A 50 11.88 27.65 -10.04
CA ARG A 50 11.67 28.29 -11.35
C ARG A 50 12.05 29.78 -11.41
N GLY A 51 12.75 30.29 -10.41
CA GLY A 51 13.25 31.68 -10.40
C GLY A 51 12.19 32.73 -10.10
N SER A 52 10.97 32.31 -9.74
CA SER A 52 9.94 33.21 -9.23
C SER A 52 9.89 33.09 -7.71
N PRO A 53 10.25 34.14 -6.94
CA PRO A 53 10.05 34.16 -5.50
C PRO A 53 8.56 34.04 -5.11
N ASN A 54 7.65 34.14 -6.08
CA ASN A 54 6.20 34.00 -5.94
C ASN A 54 5.68 32.74 -6.67
N GLY A 55 6.51 31.72 -6.86
CA GLY A 55 6.07 30.46 -7.48
C GLY A 55 4.98 29.76 -6.65
N PRO A 56 4.08 29.01 -7.29
CA PRO A 56 3.01 28.31 -6.59
C PRO A 56 3.56 27.19 -5.71
N TRP A 57 2.80 26.81 -4.69
CA TRP A 57 3.04 25.55 -3.99
C TRP A 57 2.71 24.37 -4.90
N VAL A 58 3.56 23.36 -4.89
CA VAL A 58 3.40 22.15 -5.69
C VAL A 58 3.81 20.91 -4.90
N VAL A 59 3.20 19.78 -5.23
CA VAL A 59 3.72 18.46 -4.85
C VAL A 59 4.54 17.94 -6.02
N GLN A 60 5.81 17.64 -5.77
CA GLN A 60 6.77 17.19 -6.77
C GLN A 60 7.22 15.76 -6.48
N ASP A 61 7.30 14.94 -7.53
CA ASP A 61 7.95 13.63 -7.51
C ASP A 61 9.44 13.77 -7.87
N GLN A 62 10.30 13.65 -6.86
CA GLN A 62 11.75 13.73 -7.01
C GLN A 62 12.38 12.49 -7.65
N SER A 63 11.63 11.38 -7.81
CA SER A 63 12.12 10.21 -8.55
C SER A 63 12.13 10.46 -10.06
N ALA A 64 11.18 11.28 -10.54
CA ALA A 64 10.89 11.50 -11.95
C ALA A 64 11.36 12.88 -12.44
N LYS A 65 12.63 13.24 -12.20
CA LYS A 65 13.23 14.53 -12.58
C LYS A 65 12.43 15.76 -12.09
N GLY A 66 11.72 15.62 -10.98
CA GLY A 66 10.93 16.71 -10.44
C GLY A 66 9.62 16.95 -11.18
N GLU A 67 8.90 15.90 -11.55
CA GLU A 67 7.57 16.02 -12.12
C GLU A 67 6.60 16.64 -11.11
N ILE A 68 5.84 17.67 -11.51
CA ILE A 68 4.77 18.24 -10.69
C ILE A 68 3.59 17.27 -10.79
N ILE A 69 3.24 16.67 -9.65
CA ILE A 69 2.16 15.70 -9.55
C ILE A 69 0.95 16.28 -8.84
N GLY A 70 1.06 17.45 -8.21
CA GLY A 70 -0.10 18.09 -7.63
C GLY A 70 0.04 19.58 -7.38
N GLU A 71 -1.11 20.26 -7.43
CA GLU A 71 -1.25 21.70 -7.33
C GLU A 71 -2.48 22.06 -6.50
N PRO A 72 -2.47 23.19 -5.77
CA PRO A 72 -3.65 23.68 -5.09
C PRO A 72 -4.70 24.13 -6.11
N SER A 73 -5.97 23.86 -5.81
CA SER A 73 -7.05 24.40 -6.63
C SER A 73 -7.18 25.92 -6.43
N SER A 74 -7.83 26.62 -7.35
CA SER A 74 -8.09 28.06 -7.24
C SER A 74 -8.79 28.42 -5.92
N ARG A 75 -9.69 27.56 -5.43
CA ARG A 75 -10.38 27.75 -4.15
C ARG A 75 -9.46 27.70 -2.93
N ALA A 76 -8.42 26.87 -2.96
CA ALA A 76 -7.43 26.84 -1.88
C ALA A 76 -6.55 28.10 -1.87
N LEU A 77 -6.43 28.78 -3.01
CA LEU A 77 -5.68 30.03 -3.14
C LEU A 77 -6.51 31.25 -2.73
N GLU A 78 -7.84 31.16 -2.71
CA GLU A 78 -8.72 32.22 -2.23
C GLU A 78 -8.50 32.46 -0.73
N GLY A 79 -7.88 33.59 -0.38
CA GLY A 79 -7.58 33.94 1.01
C GLY A 79 -6.29 33.33 1.58
N TRP A 80 -5.52 32.60 0.76
CA TRP A 80 -4.17 32.18 1.15
C TRP A 80 -3.23 33.38 1.27
N VAL A 81 -2.43 33.41 2.34
CA VAL A 81 -1.45 34.47 2.60
C VAL A 81 -0.05 33.93 2.35
N PRO A 82 0.72 34.52 1.41
CA PRO A 82 2.12 34.15 1.17
C PRO A 82 2.95 34.14 2.46
N GLY A 83 3.80 33.12 2.62
CA GLY A 83 4.68 32.97 3.78
C GLY A 83 4.08 32.25 5.00
N ARG A 84 2.79 31.90 5.02
CA ARG A 84 2.17 31.10 6.10
C ARG A 84 2.29 29.58 5.92
N GLY A 85 2.95 29.12 4.86
CA GLY A 85 3.04 27.71 4.48
C GLY A 85 2.14 27.36 3.30
N PRO A 86 1.95 26.06 3.02
CA PRO A 86 1.11 25.58 1.93
C PRO A 86 -0.35 26.03 2.07
N PRO A 87 -1.06 26.36 0.98
CA PRO A 87 -2.49 26.67 1.03
C PRO A 87 -3.28 25.43 1.46
N LEU A 88 -4.05 25.55 2.55
CA LEU A 88 -4.93 24.50 3.02
C LEU A 88 -6.19 24.41 2.14
N GLY A 89 -6.92 23.29 2.24
CA GLY A 89 -8.15 23.07 1.51
C GLY A 89 -7.97 22.22 0.25
N PRO A 90 -8.70 22.48 -0.84
CA PRO A 90 -8.77 21.57 -2.00
C PRO A 90 -7.54 21.62 -2.93
N TRP A 91 -7.03 20.44 -3.28
CA TRP A 91 -5.89 20.19 -4.16
C TRP A 91 -6.21 19.12 -5.21
N LEU A 92 -5.43 19.12 -6.29
CA LEU A 92 -5.44 18.07 -7.30
C LEU A 92 -4.09 17.35 -7.28
N LEU A 93 -4.05 16.07 -6.91
CA LEU A 93 -2.84 15.22 -6.93
C LEU A 93 -3.07 14.02 -7.83
N TRP A 94 -2.17 13.77 -8.78
CA TRP A 94 -2.28 12.72 -9.80
C TRP A 94 -3.62 12.72 -10.54
N GLY A 95 -4.23 13.90 -10.72
CA GLY A 95 -5.56 14.05 -11.32
C GLY A 95 -6.74 13.73 -10.40
N SER A 96 -6.49 13.32 -9.15
CA SER A 96 -7.53 13.08 -8.13
C SER A 96 -7.67 14.24 -7.16
N SER A 97 -8.87 14.41 -6.60
CA SER A 97 -9.17 15.46 -5.63
C SER A 97 -8.75 15.07 -4.21
N PHE A 98 -8.05 15.99 -3.56
CA PHE A 98 -7.61 15.85 -2.17
C PHE A 98 -7.92 17.12 -1.39
N THR A 99 -8.01 16.97 -0.08
CA THR A 99 -8.05 18.09 0.86
C THR A 99 -6.78 18.09 1.70
N LEU A 100 -6.01 19.18 1.67
CA LEU A 100 -4.87 19.42 2.56
C LEU A 100 -5.35 20.03 3.87
N ALA A 101 -5.06 19.35 4.98
CA ALA A 101 -5.38 19.81 6.33
C ALA A 101 -4.14 19.86 7.21
N ASP A 102 -4.15 20.74 8.21
CA ASP A 102 -3.12 20.89 9.25
C ASP A 102 -3.52 20.20 10.57
N CYS A 103 -4.69 19.57 10.60
CA CYS A 103 -5.18 18.79 11.73
C CYS A 103 -5.26 17.30 11.37
N THR A 104 -4.96 16.43 12.35
CA THR A 104 -5.05 14.98 12.15
C THR A 104 -6.48 14.59 11.84
N PRO A 105 -6.77 13.97 10.68
CA PRO A 105 -8.11 13.54 10.35
C PRO A 105 -8.59 12.48 11.34
N ARG A 106 -9.64 12.79 12.09
CA ARG A 106 -10.25 11.86 13.04
C ARG A 106 -11.18 10.91 12.29
N ARG A 107 -10.74 9.68 12.06
CA ARG A 107 -11.59 8.61 11.54
C ARG A 107 -11.80 7.60 12.65
N ARG A 108 -13.07 7.30 12.95
CA ARG A 108 -13.40 6.21 13.86
C ARG A 108 -12.85 4.91 13.24
N PRO A 109 -12.31 3.99 14.05
CA PRO A 109 -12.10 2.62 13.59
C PRO A 109 -13.38 2.16 12.89
N LEU A 110 -13.24 1.48 11.76
CA LEU A 110 -14.37 0.69 11.28
C LEU A 110 -14.71 -0.22 12.46
N VAL A 111 -15.90 -0.05 13.06
CA VAL A 111 -16.51 -1.07 13.92
C VAL A 111 -16.96 -2.10 12.91
N PRO A 112 -16.16 -3.14 12.68
CA PRO A 112 -16.51 -4.05 11.63
C PRO A 112 -17.56 -4.96 12.26
N ASP A 113 -18.73 -5.08 11.67
CA ASP A 113 -19.79 -5.91 12.23
C ASP A 113 -20.19 -6.99 11.21
N PRO A 114 -19.88 -8.28 11.45
CA PRO A 114 -18.76 -8.77 12.26
C PRO A 114 -17.44 -8.74 11.43
N PRO A 115 -16.27 -8.42 12.01
CA PRO A 115 -15.04 -8.27 11.24
C PRO A 115 -14.38 -9.59 10.89
N PHE A 116 -14.22 -10.37 11.95
CA PHE A 116 -13.17 -11.34 12.16
C PHE A 116 -13.55 -12.10 13.45
N PRO A 117 -13.20 -13.39 13.57
CA PRO A 117 -12.41 -14.16 12.60
C PRO A 117 -13.16 -14.39 11.27
N ILE A 118 -12.41 -14.40 10.17
CA ILE A 118 -12.90 -14.91 8.89
C ILE A 118 -12.45 -16.36 8.81
N GLU A 119 -13.40 -17.27 8.84
CA GLU A 119 -13.16 -18.70 8.73
C GLU A 119 -13.62 -19.17 7.34
N VAL A 120 -12.66 -19.57 6.52
CA VAL A 120 -12.90 -20.15 5.20
C VAL A 120 -12.17 -21.49 5.09
N PRO A 121 -12.58 -22.40 4.19
CA PRO A 121 -12.01 -23.75 4.14
C PRO A 121 -10.48 -23.79 4.05
N PHE A 122 -9.87 -22.87 3.28
CA PHE A 122 -8.43 -22.82 3.07
C PHE A 122 -7.67 -21.93 4.07
N ALA A 123 -8.34 -21.13 4.91
CA ALA A 123 -7.67 -20.24 5.84
C ALA A 123 -8.57 -19.73 6.98
N THR A 124 -7.95 -19.44 8.13
CA THR A 124 -8.53 -18.64 9.21
C THR A 124 -7.77 -17.31 9.30
N LEU A 125 -8.49 -16.20 9.24
CA LEU A 125 -7.91 -14.87 9.43
C LEU A 125 -8.41 -14.28 10.74
N ASN A 126 -7.49 -13.82 11.58
CA ASN A 126 -7.78 -13.08 12.80
C ASN A 126 -7.22 -11.67 12.66
N TYR A 127 -8.01 -10.68 13.06
CA TYR A 127 -7.61 -9.28 13.03
C TYR A 127 -7.88 -8.65 14.39
N PHE A 128 -6.92 -7.88 14.87
CA PHE A 128 -7.09 -7.10 16.10
C PHE A 128 -6.19 -5.87 16.08
N GLU A 129 -6.57 -4.87 16.87
CA GLU A 129 -5.88 -3.60 16.99
C GLU A 129 -5.45 -3.39 18.44
N GLN A 130 -4.19 -3.00 18.65
CA GLN A 130 -3.64 -2.66 19.95
C GLN A 130 -2.95 -1.28 19.88
N GLY A 131 -3.70 -0.24 20.23
CA GLY A 131 -3.23 1.15 20.08
C GLY A 131 -3.07 1.49 18.60
N THR A 132 -1.86 1.89 18.19
CA THR A 132 -1.53 2.26 16.80
C THR A 132 -1.13 1.07 15.92
N VAL A 133 -1.13 -0.15 16.45
CA VAL A 133 -0.67 -1.35 15.75
C VAL A 133 -1.84 -2.28 15.48
N ALA A 134 -2.13 -2.52 14.21
CA ALA A 134 -3.03 -3.57 13.76
C ALA A 134 -2.25 -4.84 13.43
N ARG A 135 -2.80 -5.99 13.81
CA ARG A 135 -2.23 -7.31 13.54
C ARG A 135 -3.23 -8.14 12.74
N LEU A 136 -2.75 -8.70 11.64
CA LEU A 136 -3.48 -9.66 10.83
C LEU A 136 -2.76 -11.01 10.93
N GLU A 137 -3.42 -11.98 11.52
CA GLU A 137 -2.91 -13.35 11.66
C GLU A 137 -3.67 -14.26 10.70
N VAL A 138 -2.96 -14.91 9.80
CA VAL A 138 -3.50 -15.82 8.80
C VAL A 138 -2.99 -17.22 9.10
N THR A 139 -3.88 -18.18 9.31
CA THR A 139 -3.55 -19.60 9.40
C THR A 139 -4.09 -20.29 8.17
N MET A 140 -3.21 -20.81 7.32
CA MET A 140 -3.58 -21.48 6.07
C MET A 140 -3.76 -22.99 6.30
N HIS A 141 -4.81 -23.54 5.69
CA HIS A 141 -5.21 -24.93 5.78
C HIS A 141 -4.95 -25.66 4.45
N SER A 142 -5.06 -26.99 4.48
CA SER A 142 -4.77 -27.86 3.33
C SER A 142 -5.93 -27.97 2.32
N ALA A 143 -7.03 -27.26 2.55
CA ALA A 143 -8.16 -27.27 1.64
C ALA A 143 -7.86 -26.48 0.36
N PRO A 144 -8.38 -26.91 -0.81
CA PRO A 144 -8.28 -26.15 -2.05
C PRO A 144 -8.91 -24.76 -1.94
N ILE A 145 -8.27 -23.79 -2.59
CA ILE A 145 -8.78 -22.43 -2.73
C ILE A 145 -9.79 -22.41 -3.89
N THR A 146 -10.99 -21.88 -3.65
CA THR A 146 -11.95 -21.56 -4.71
C THR A 146 -11.93 -20.05 -5.00
N ASP A 147 -12.24 -19.69 -6.24
CA ASP A 147 -12.17 -18.29 -6.68
C ASP A 147 -13.13 -17.40 -5.88
N ASP A 148 -14.39 -17.82 -5.66
CA ASP A 148 -15.38 -17.03 -4.92
C ASP A 148 -14.97 -16.75 -3.47
N VAL A 149 -14.40 -17.75 -2.80
CA VAL A 149 -13.98 -17.63 -1.40
C VAL A 149 -12.71 -16.77 -1.31
N LEU A 150 -11.80 -16.89 -2.28
CA LEU A 150 -10.65 -16.00 -2.38
C LEU A 150 -11.11 -14.55 -2.55
N GLU A 151 -12.04 -14.27 -3.47
CA GLU A 151 -12.57 -12.91 -3.67
C GLU A 151 -13.22 -12.34 -2.42
N GLN A 152 -13.97 -13.15 -1.67
CA GLN A 152 -14.56 -12.73 -0.41
C GLN A 152 -13.48 -12.30 0.60
N VAL A 153 -12.40 -13.08 0.73
CA VAL A 153 -11.27 -12.77 1.61
C VAL A 153 -10.56 -11.50 1.16
N LEU A 154 -10.29 -11.36 -0.15
CA LEU A 154 -9.64 -10.16 -0.69
C LEU A 154 -10.48 -8.90 -0.50
N TRP A 155 -11.80 -8.97 -0.68
CA TRP A 155 -12.69 -7.86 -0.44
C TRP A 155 -12.67 -7.42 1.03
N ARG A 156 -12.68 -8.38 1.98
CA ARG A 156 -12.56 -8.09 3.42
C ARG A 156 -11.20 -7.47 3.76
N LEU A 157 -10.11 -8.01 3.20
CA LEU A 157 -8.77 -7.46 3.38
C LEU A 157 -8.67 -6.02 2.85
N LYS A 158 -9.29 -5.72 1.70
CA LYS A 158 -9.39 -4.36 1.16
C LYS A 158 -10.05 -3.39 2.14
N ALA A 159 -11.14 -3.81 2.78
CA ALA A 159 -11.84 -2.98 3.76
C ALA A 159 -10.95 -2.67 4.98
N VAL A 160 -10.18 -3.66 5.47
CA VAL A 160 -9.20 -3.46 6.55
C VAL A 160 -8.09 -2.50 6.13
N LEU A 161 -7.47 -2.72 4.98
CA LEU A 161 -6.38 -1.88 4.47
C LEU A 161 -6.83 -0.44 4.31
N ARG A 162 -8.01 -0.22 3.72
CA ARG A 162 -8.58 1.12 3.57
C ARG A 162 -8.87 1.77 4.94
N SER A 163 -9.43 1.03 5.90
CA SER A 163 -9.65 1.54 7.26
C SER A 163 -8.36 2.02 7.93
N LEU A 164 -7.28 1.25 7.80
CA LEU A 164 -5.98 1.59 8.35
C LEU A 164 -5.35 2.77 7.59
N ALA A 165 -5.50 2.81 6.27
CA ALA A 165 -4.98 3.90 5.44
C ALA A 165 -5.68 5.25 5.74
N GLN A 166 -6.93 5.23 6.20
CA GLN A 166 -7.68 6.40 6.66
C GLN A 166 -7.22 6.96 8.02
N ARG A 167 -6.42 6.20 8.78
CA ARG A 167 -5.94 6.56 10.13
C ARG A 167 -4.42 6.71 10.11
N PRO A 168 -3.87 7.93 10.05
CA PRO A 168 -2.45 8.17 9.74
C PRO A 168 -1.46 7.52 10.71
N GLU A 169 -1.87 7.30 11.96
CA GLU A 169 -1.09 6.69 13.02
C GLU A 169 -1.04 5.16 12.95
N MET A 170 -1.97 4.53 12.22
CA MET A 170 -2.10 3.08 12.20
C MET A 170 -1.08 2.42 11.28
N VAL A 171 -0.52 1.32 11.78
CA VAL A 171 0.37 0.41 11.05
C VAL A 171 -0.16 -1.02 11.07
N LEU A 172 0.21 -1.82 10.06
CA LEU A 172 -0.18 -3.20 9.90
C LEU A 172 1.04 -4.14 9.97
N LEU A 173 0.94 -5.15 10.81
CA LEU A 173 1.85 -6.29 10.86
C LEU A 173 1.09 -7.57 10.50
N ILE A 174 1.69 -8.39 9.63
CA ILE A 174 1.08 -9.61 9.13
C ILE A 174 1.86 -10.82 9.64
N ARG A 175 1.15 -11.82 10.17
CA ARG A 175 1.70 -13.15 10.47
C ARG A 175 0.95 -14.16 9.63
N SER A 176 1.66 -14.98 8.85
CA SER A 176 1.07 -16.03 8.03
C SER A 176 1.63 -17.39 8.42
N ASP A 177 0.82 -18.25 9.04
CA ASP A 177 1.14 -19.66 9.26
C ASP A 177 0.74 -20.47 8.04
N ALA A 178 1.72 -20.87 7.24
CA ALA A 178 1.54 -21.64 6.02
C ALA A 178 2.11 -23.07 6.14
N ARG A 179 2.30 -23.56 7.37
CA ARG A 179 2.82 -24.92 7.60
C ARG A 179 1.89 -25.99 7.02
N ASP A 180 0.58 -25.77 7.06
CA ASP A 180 -0.42 -26.73 6.59
C ASP A 180 -1.12 -26.28 5.30
N ALA A 181 -0.57 -25.28 4.60
CA ALA A 181 -1.17 -24.70 3.41
C ALA A 181 -1.19 -25.67 2.21
N ALA A 182 -2.31 -25.68 1.48
CA ALA A 182 -2.35 -26.22 0.13
C ALA A 182 -1.51 -25.37 -0.84
N MET A 183 -0.97 -25.99 -1.89
CA MET A 183 -0.32 -25.25 -2.97
C MET A 183 -1.38 -24.44 -3.74
N PRO A 184 -1.26 -23.10 -3.81
CA PRO A 184 -2.19 -22.31 -4.60
C PRO A 184 -2.01 -22.58 -6.09
N ALA A 185 -3.11 -22.64 -6.83
CA ALA A 185 -3.05 -22.61 -8.29
C ALA A 185 -2.49 -21.26 -8.77
N VAL A 186 -1.79 -21.27 -9.92
CA VAL A 186 -1.18 -20.07 -10.51
C VAL A 186 -2.20 -18.95 -10.73
N ARG A 187 -3.46 -19.28 -11.06
CA ARG A 187 -4.53 -18.29 -11.23
C ARG A 187 -4.82 -17.52 -9.93
N HIS A 188 -4.81 -18.19 -8.77
CA HIS A 188 -5.03 -17.56 -7.46
C HIS A 188 -3.85 -16.66 -7.11
N VAL A 189 -2.62 -17.08 -7.43
CA VAL A 189 -1.42 -16.24 -7.27
C VAL A 189 -1.53 -14.98 -8.12
N LYS A 190 -1.85 -15.11 -9.42
CA LYS A 190 -2.04 -13.95 -10.31
C LYS A 190 -3.14 -13.01 -9.80
N ARG A 191 -4.24 -13.58 -9.28
CA ARG A 191 -5.34 -12.79 -8.72
C ARG A 191 -4.92 -12.01 -7.48
N PHE A 192 -4.20 -12.65 -6.55
CA PHE A 192 -3.62 -11.99 -5.39
C PHE A 192 -2.61 -10.89 -5.78
N LEU A 193 -1.76 -11.15 -6.78
CA LEU A 193 -0.81 -10.14 -7.26
C LEU A 193 -1.52 -8.92 -7.86
N ARG A 194 -2.59 -9.12 -8.63
CA ARG A 194 -3.45 -8.02 -9.11
C ARG A 194 -4.05 -7.25 -7.94
N PHE A 195 -4.55 -7.94 -6.91
CA PHE A 195 -5.05 -7.30 -5.70
C PHE A 195 -3.97 -6.43 -5.02
N VAL A 196 -2.73 -6.91 -4.89
CA VAL A 196 -1.63 -6.13 -4.32
C VAL A 196 -1.32 -4.90 -5.16
N GLN A 197 -1.35 -5.01 -6.50
CA GLN A 197 -1.15 -3.87 -7.40
C GLN A 197 -2.27 -2.83 -7.26
N GLU A 198 -3.53 -3.27 -7.19
CA GLU A 198 -4.71 -2.39 -7.04
C GLU A 198 -4.75 -1.64 -5.70
N ASN A 199 -4.19 -2.23 -4.64
CA ASN A 199 -4.20 -1.67 -3.27
C ASN A 199 -2.78 -1.33 -2.79
N GLY A 200 -1.84 -1.13 -3.72
CA GLY A 200 -0.43 -0.93 -3.41
C GLY A 200 -0.19 0.31 -2.55
N SER A 201 -0.98 1.36 -2.75
CA SER A 201 -0.87 2.61 -1.99
C SER A 201 -1.19 2.38 -0.50
N GLU A 202 -2.25 1.64 -0.22
CA GLU A 202 -2.69 1.30 1.14
C GLU A 202 -1.64 0.44 1.82
N PHE A 203 -1.12 -0.58 1.15
CA PHE A 203 -0.03 -1.41 1.66
C PHE A 203 1.20 -0.57 2.03
N VAL A 204 1.63 0.35 1.15
CA VAL A 204 2.79 1.22 1.43
C VAL A 204 2.54 2.13 2.63
N LEU A 205 1.30 2.65 2.77
CA LEU A 205 0.93 3.52 3.88
C LEU A 205 0.94 2.79 5.23
N VAL A 206 0.37 1.58 5.29
CA VAL A 206 0.11 0.90 6.57
C VAL A 206 1.13 -0.20 6.89
N GLY A 207 1.64 -0.91 5.89
CA GLY A 207 2.46 -2.10 6.09
C GLY A 207 3.80 -1.81 6.76
N ARG A 208 4.14 -2.56 7.81
CA ARG A 208 5.41 -2.43 8.54
C ARG A 208 6.17 -3.74 8.73
N GLY A 209 5.56 -4.88 8.44
CA GLY A 209 6.25 -6.16 8.59
C GLY A 209 5.38 -7.35 8.21
N ASN A 210 6.05 -8.41 7.77
CA ASN A 210 5.42 -9.70 7.46
C ASN A 210 6.30 -10.85 7.97
N ALA A 211 5.71 -11.78 8.73
CA ALA A 211 6.36 -13.02 9.14
C ALA A 211 5.60 -14.21 8.57
N MET A 212 6.26 -15.03 7.78
CA MET A 212 5.69 -16.27 7.23
C MET A 212 6.32 -17.49 7.90
N VAL A 213 5.47 -18.35 8.48
CA VAL A 213 5.88 -19.60 9.11
C VAL A 213 5.70 -20.74 8.11
N LEU A 214 6.81 -21.41 7.78
CA LEU A 214 6.84 -22.57 6.90
C LEU A 214 7.39 -23.79 7.63
N ARG A 215 7.05 -24.99 7.16
CA ARG A 215 7.71 -26.21 7.68
C ARG A 215 9.19 -26.19 7.31
N ALA A 216 10.03 -26.74 8.18
CA ALA A 216 11.48 -26.80 7.97
C ALA A 216 11.92 -27.74 6.83
N GLY A 217 11.03 -28.61 6.31
CA GLY A 217 11.38 -29.59 5.29
C GLY A 217 10.20 -30.18 4.53
N GLY A 218 10.51 -30.96 3.50
CA GLY A 218 9.56 -31.60 2.58
C GLY A 218 9.45 -30.90 1.23
N LEU A 219 9.01 -31.64 0.20
CA LEU A 219 8.86 -31.13 -1.16
C LEU A 219 7.89 -29.93 -1.20
N LEU A 220 6.75 -30.03 -0.51
CA LEU A 220 5.77 -28.96 -0.44
C LEU A 220 6.34 -27.67 0.18
N ALA A 221 7.12 -27.79 1.26
CA ALA A 221 7.75 -26.64 1.90
C ALA A 221 8.77 -25.96 0.98
N ALA A 222 9.57 -26.75 0.23
CA ALA A 222 10.50 -26.23 -0.76
C ALA A 222 9.77 -25.51 -1.90
N SER A 223 8.65 -26.06 -2.37
CA SER A 223 7.81 -25.44 -3.42
C SER A 223 7.16 -24.14 -2.94
N LEU A 224 6.61 -24.10 -1.72
CA LEU A 224 6.02 -22.89 -1.14
C LEU A 224 7.08 -21.80 -0.94
N LEU A 225 8.27 -22.17 -0.47
CA LEU A 225 9.39 -21.25 -0.33
C LEU A 225 9.87 -20.72 -1.69
N ALA A 226 9.92 -21.57 -2.72
CA ALA A 226 10.26 -21.14 -4.08
C ALA A 226 9.22 -20.16 -4.64
N LEU A 227 7.93 -20.44 -4.45
CA LEU A 227 6.84 -19.54 -4.84
C LEU A 227 6.93 -18.19 -4.09
N LEU A 228 7.15 -18.22 -2.78
CA LEU A 228 7.32 -17.02 -1.97
C LEU A 228 8.48 -16.17 -2.48
N ARG A 229 9.65 -16.78 -2.71
CA ARG A 229 10.84 -16.08 -3.25
C ARG A 229 10.57 -15.51 -4.65
N LEU A 230 9.83 -16.23 -5.47
CA LEU A 230 9.41 -15.73 -6.79
C LEU A 230 8.54 -14.47 -6.63
N VAL A 231 7.53 -14.52 -5.76
CA VAL A 231 6.66 -13.37 -5.47
C VAL A 231 7.46 -12.20 -4.92
N GLN A 232 8.35 -12.42 -3.95
CA GLN A 232 9.20 -11.38 -3.37
C GLN A 232 10.17 -10.78 -4.38
N ARG A 233 10.64 -11.56 -5.35
CA ARG A 233 11.50 -11.06 -6.43
C ARG A 233 10.72 -10.17 -7.39
N LEU A 234 9.47 -10.54 -7.70
CA LEU A 234 8.60 -9.79 -8.61
C LEU A 234 8.02 -8.54 -7.94
N PHE A 235 7.71 -8.64 -6.65
CA PHE A 235 7.04 -7.63 -5.84
C PHE A 235 7.81 -7.50 -4.53
N PRO A 236 8.98 -6.85 -4.53
CA PRO A 236 9.76 -6.70 -3.32
C PRO A 236 8.96 -5.91 -2.29
N ALA A 237 8.76 -6.50 -1.12
CA ALA A 237 8.01 -5.86 -0.07
C ALA A 237 8.71 -4.56 0.36
N PRO A 238 7.94 -3.50 0.63
CA PRO A 238 8.48 -2.24 1.10
C PRO A 238 8.81 -2.23 2.60
N TRP A 239 8.62 -3.35 3.29
CA TRP A 239 8.86 -3.55 4.71
C TRP A 239 9.68 -4.82 4.97
N PRO A 240 10.26 -4.98 6.17
CA PRO A 240 10.97 -6.20 6.56
C PRO A 240 10.08 -7.44 6.47
N GLU A 241 10.62 -8.50 5.87
CA GLU A 241 9.98 -9.81 5.80
C GLU A 241 10.86 -10.88 6.43
N ALA A 242 10.25 -11.80 7.17
CA ALA A 242 10.91 -12.95 7.74
C ALA A 242 10.21 -14.24 7.31
N THR A 243 11.00 -15.26 6.96
CA THR A 243 10.52 -16.62 6.80
C THR A 243 11.13 -17.46 7.90
N VAL A 244 10.29 -18.02 8.77
CA VAL A 244 10.71 -18.74 9.97
C VAL A 244 10.06 -20.12 10.01
N THR A 245 10.55 -20.98 10.90
CA THR A 245 10.05 -22.36 11.03
C THR A 245 9.13 -22.58 12.22
N SER A 246 9.02 -21.60 13.12
CA SER A 246 8.19 -21.68 14.33
C SER A 246 7.36 -20.41 14.55
N MET A 247 6.29 -20.54 15.31
CA MET A 247 5.38 -19.43 15.65
C MET A 247 6.06 -18.45 16.61
N GLU A 248 6.90 -18.95 17.50
CA GLU A 248 7.62 -18.17 18.50
C GLU A 248 8.61 -17.21 17.83
N ALA A 249 9.37 -17.69 16.84
CA ALA A 249 10.30 -16.86 16.07
C ALA A 249 9.57 -15.79 15.24
N ALA A 250 8.39 -16.12 14.71
CA ALA A 250 7.55 -15.16 14.00
C ALA A 250 7.07 -14.05 14.95
N GLU A 251 6.64 -14.44 16.14
CA GLU A 251 6.16 -13.51 17.17
C GLU A 251 7.29 -12.60 17.66
N GLU A 252 8.47 -13.15 17.95
CA GLU A 252 9.65 -12.38 18.36
C GLU A 252 10.02 -11.32 17.33
N PHE A 253 10.05 -11.69 16.05
CA PHE A 253 10.30 -10.77 14.95
C PHE A 253 9.27 -9.64 14.88
N LEU A 254 7.97 -9.97 14.96
CA LEU A 254 6.89 -8.98 14.90
C LEU A 254 6.84 -8.07 16.15
N VAL A 255 7.20 -8.58 17.32
CA VAL A 255 7.33 -7.79 18.55
C VAL A 255 8.44 -6.76 18.40
N GLY A 256 9.58 -7.14 17.82
CA GLY A 256 10.67 -6.20 17.48
C GLY A 256 10.17 -5.05 16.59
N LEU A 257 9.47 -5.37 15.50
CA LEU A 257 8.90 -4.37 14.59
C LEU A 257 7.81 -3.51 15.25
N THR A 258 7.03 -4.08 16.18
CA THR A 258 6.04 -3.35 16.97
C THR A 258 6.71 -2.30 17.86
N ALA A 259 7.80 -2.66 18.53
CA ALA A 259 8.57 -1.74 19.37
C ALA A 259 9.16 -0.59 18.54
N GLU A 260 9.71 -0.91 17.36
CA GLU A 260 10.21 0.11 16.42
C GLU A 260 9.10 1.07 15.97
N ALA A 261 7.95 0.55 15.53
CA ALA A 261 6.83 1.39 15.09
C ALA A 261 6.30 2.30 16.21
N LYS A 262 6.24 1.80 17.45
CA LYS A 262 5.85 2.62 18.61
C LYS A 262 6.89 3.69 18.93
N ALA A 263 8.18 3.38 18.82
CA ALA A 263 9.25 4.36 19.01
C ALA A 263 9.21 5.46 17.95
N GLU A 264 8.94 5.11 16.68
CA GLU A 264 8.75 6.09 15.60
C GLU A 264 7.55 7.01 15.86
N ALA A 265 6.42 6.45 16.27
CA ALA A 265 5.24 7.23 16.62
C ALA A 265 5.53 8.18 17.80
N ALA A 266 6.23 7.72 18.84
CA ALA A 266 6.62 8.55 19.98
C ALA A 266 7.62 9.67 19.60
N ALA A 267 8.54 9.39 18.67
CA ALA A 267 9.48 10.38 18.15
C ALA A 267 8.75 11.48 17.35
N GLN A 268 7.72 11.11 16.59
CA GLN A 268 6.89 12.09 15.87
C GLN A 268 6.11 13.01 16.81
N VAL A 269 5.62 12.50 17.94
CA VAL A 269 4.93 13.32 18.95
C VAL A 269 5.89 14.28 19.65
N SER A 270 7.13 13.85 19.95
CA SER A 270 8.12 14.68 20.64
C SER A 270 8.61 15.89 19.84
N LEU A 271 8.52 15.84 18.50
CA LEU A 271 8.93 16.92 17.61
C LEU A 271 7.91 18.06 17.48
N ASP A 272 6.77 17.96 18.20
CA ASP A 272 5.80 19.05 18.29
C ASP A 272 5.78 19.71 19.69
N PRO A 273 6.84 20.43 20.09
CA PRO A 273 6.91 21.11 21.37
C PRO A 273 5.94 22.30 21.49
N GLY A 274 5.20 22.64 20.42
CA GLY A 274 4.27 23.77 20.38
C GLY A 274 2.86 23.46 20.90
N GLN A 275 2.51 22.18 21.07
CA GLN A 275 1.18 21.76 21.54
C GLN A 275 1.17 21.36 23.02
N ALA A 276 1.98 22.04 23.84
CA ALA A 276 1.76 22.03 25.27
C ALA A 276 0.48 22.82 25.57
N VAL A 277 -0.67 22.13 25.62
CA VAL A 277 -1.90 22.70 26.17
C VAL A 277 -1.56 23.15 27.60
N PRO A 278 -1.60 24.46 27.91
CA PRO A 278 -1.31 24.90 29.27
C PRO A 278 -2.34 24.23 30.21
N PRO A 279 -1.92 23.57 31.31
CA PRO A 279 -2.82 22.87 32.23
C PRO A 279 -3.72 23.81 33.07
N ALA A 280 -4.03 25.01 32.57
CA ALA A 280 -4.57 26.11 33.37
C ALA A 280 -6.11 26.21 33.43
N GLN A 281 -6.89 25.26 32.91
CA GLN A 281 -8.37 25.34 32.98
C GLN A 281 -9.10 24.06 33.42
N ALA A 282 -8.41 23.11 34.08
CA ALA A 282 -9.06 21.93 34.65
C ALA A 282 -9.52 22.09 36.11
N MET A 283 -9.45 23.30 36.70
CA MET A 283 -9.78 23.55 38.11
C MET A 283 -10.95 24.55 38.30
N ALA A 284 -11.86 24.66 37.34
CA ALA A 284 -13.09 25.45 37.48
C ALA A 284 -14.34 24.61 37.19
N SER A 285 -14.51 23.51 37.92
CA SER A 285 -15.81 22.87 38.09
C SER A 285 -15.74 22.03 39.35
N LEU A 286 -16.10 22.65 40.48
CA LEU A 286 -16.53 22.04 41.76
C LEU A 286 -16.71 23.18 42.78
N THR A 287 -17.86 23.86 42.71
CA THR A 287 -18.47 24.83 43.66
C THR A 287 -19.72 25.33 42.93
N GLU A 288 -20.96 25.35 43.39
CA GLU A 288 -21.70 24.99 44.61
C GLU A 288 -23.11 24.58 44.11
N ASP A 289 -23.63 23.43 44.52
CA ASP A 289 -24.83 23.31 45.38
C ASP A 289 -25.62 24.63 45.59
N GLU A 290 -26.58 24.94 44.71
CA GLU A 290 -27.70 25.82 45.04
C GLU A 290 -29.01 25.27 44.46
N LEU A 291 -29.89 24.86 45.37
CA LEU A 291 -31.22 24.34 45.15
C LEU A 291 -32.19 25.52 44.96
N VAL A 292 -32.61 25.81 43.72
CA VAL A 292 -33.67 26.79 43.43
C VAL A 292 -34.73 26.16 42.53
N GLU A 293 -35.97 26.24 43.01
CA GLU A 293 -37.22 25.79 42.37
C GLU A 293 -37.58 26.52 41.06
N PRO A 294 -38.51 25.97 40.24
CA PRO A 294 -38.67 26.38 38.86
C PRO A 294 -39.58 27.60 38.73
N ALA A 295 -39.13 28.57 37.92
CA ALA A 295 -40.00 29.58 37.34
C ALA A 295 -39.88 29.58 35.82
N ASP A 296 -41.08 29.62 35.25
CA ASP A 296 -41.52 29.73 33.88
C ASP A 296 -40.90 30.90 33.08
N ASN A 297 -41.00 30.75 31.75
CA ASN A 297 -40.84 31.73 30.66
C ASN A 297 -39.45 32.19 30.18
N GLY A 298 -39.30 32.08 28.85
CA GLY A 298 -38.89 33.25 28.06
C GLY A 298 -37.63 33.11 27.20
N ASN A 299 -37.83 32.62 25.98
CA ASN A 299 -37.24 33.10 24.72
C ASN A 299 -36.12 34.17 24.82
N SER A 300 -34.90 33.84 24.38
CA SER A 300 -34.05 34.76 23.61
C SER A 300 -32.89 34.05 22.92
N ASN A 301 -32.80 34.33 21.63
CA ASN A 301 -31.66 34.12 20.75
C ASN A 301 -30.34 34.55 21.40
N ASN A 302 -29.27 33.79 21.16
CA ASN A 302 -27.94 34.36 20.90
C ASN A 302 -27.15 33.40 20.01
N ASN A 303 -26.82 33.89 18.82
CA ASN A 303 -25.69 33.42 18.02
C ASN A 303 -24.42 33.81 18.77
N ASP A 304 -23.53 32.85 19.01
CA ASP A 304 -22.12 33.15 19.23
C ASP A 304 -21.23 31.98 18.77
N ASP A 305 -20.12 32.40 18.17
CA ASP A 305 -19.17 31.65 17.37
C ASP A 305 -18.53 30.45 18.07
N LEU A 306 -18.77 29.25 17.51
CA LEU A 306 -17.94 28.08 17.74
C LEU A 306 -17.26 27.68 16.43
N ARG A 307 -15.95 27.99 16.34
CA ARG A 307 -15.01 27.31 15.42
C ARG A 307 -14.92 25.85 15.83
N GLY A 308 -15.84 25.04 15.34
CA GLY A 308 -15.83 23.59 15.45
C GLY A 308 -14.95 22.98 14.35
N CYS A 309 -13.95 22.20 14.75
CA CYS A 309 -13.31 21.19 13.89
C CYS A 309 -14.18 19.93 13.76
N ASP A 310 -15.49 20.04 13.98
CA ASP A 310 -16.44 18.95 13.94
C ASP A 310 -17.46 19.20 12.84
N ALA A 311 -17.80 18.12 12.12
CA ALA A 311 -18.71 18.03 10.98
C ALA A 311 -18.14 18.51 9.62
N LEU A 312 -17.47 17.58 8.93
CA LEU A 312 -17.60 17.53 7.47
C LEU A 312 -19.09 17.33 7.12
N PRO A 313 -19.64 18.05 6.12
CA PRO A 313 -21.04 17.90 5.76
C PRO A 313 -21.30 16.48 5.23
N GLU A 314 -22.15 15.75 5.94
CA GLU A 314 -22.79 14.52 5.47
C GLU A 314 -23.85 14.91 4.44
N ALA A 315 -23.47 14.92 3.16
CA ALA A 315 -24.39 15.18 2.06
C ALA A 315 -24.13 14.21 0.90
N ALA A 316 -24.94 13.15 0.86
CA ALA A 316 -25.69 12.65 -0.30
C ALA A 316 -25.97 11.16 -0.10
N ALA A 317 -27.14 10.86 0.46
CA ALA A 317 -27.77 9.56 0.31
C ALA A 317 -28.02 9.32 -1.18
N LEU A 318 -27.19 8.47 -1.80
CA LEU A 318 -27.51 7.90 -3.10
C LEU A 318 -28.53 6.78 -2.86
N ASN A 319 -29.74 7.01 -3.37
CA ASN A 319 -30.80 6.03 -3.51
C ASN A 319 -30.27 4.76 -4.19
N LEU A 320 -30.20 3.67 -3.43
CA LEU A 320 -30.12 2.30 -3.93
C LEU A 320 -31.55 1.83 -4.22
N GLY A 321 -32.02 2.13 -5.42
CA GLY A 321 -33.31 1.72 -5.92
C GLY A 321 -33.29 1.66 -7.44
N ASP A 322 -32.72 0.58 -7.98
CA ASP A 322 -33.37 -0.24 -9.02
C ASP A 322 -32.44 -1.37 -9.42
N ARG A 323 -32.83 -2.59 -9.01
CA ARG A 323 -32.39 -3.84 -9.60
C ARG A 323 -33.31 -4.08 -10.77
N ASP A 324 -32.79 -4.01 -12.00
CA ASP A 324 -33.31 -4.82 -13.09
C ASP A 324 -32.24 -5.06 -14.16
N LEU A 325 -31.94 -6.36 -14.35
CA LEU A 325 -31.63 -7.05 -15.60
C LEU A 325 -30.53 -6.45 -16.51
N LEU A 326 -29.31 -6.96 -16.35
CA LEU A 326 -28.35 -7.06 -17.46
C LEU A 326 -28.05 -8.54 -17.76
N PRO A 327 -27.89 -8.92 -19.04
CA PRO A 327 -27.86 -10.30 -19.48
C PRO A 327 -26.51 -10.95 -19.19
N THR A 328 -26.58 -12.19 -18.72
CA THR A 328 -25.50 -13.17 -18.71
C THR A 328 -25.04 -13.42 -20.13
N ALA A 329 -23.88 -12.88 -20.49
CA ALA A 329 -23.10 -13.31 -21.65
C ALA A 329 -21.66 -13.52 -21.19
N PHE A 330 -21.44 -14.62 -20.46
CA PHE A 330 -20.12 -15.23 -20.40
C PHE A 330 -20.02 -16.13 -21.63
N GLY A 331 -19.37 -15.61 -22.67
CA GLY A 331 -18.82 -16.45 -23.72
C GLY A 331 -17.63 -17.21 -23.14
N ASP A 332 -17.73 -18.53 -23.13
CA ASP A 332 -16.60 -19.44 -23.02
C ASP A 332 -15.79 -19.34 -24.32
N ASP A 333 -14.96 -18.30 -24.45
CA ASP A 333 -13.93 -18.24 -25.48
C ASP A 333 -12.64 -18.85 -24.91
N ASP A 334 -12.59 -20.18 -24.98
CA ASP A 334 -11.38 -21.01 -24.88
C ASP A 334 -10.60 -20.92 -26.21
N ASP A 335 -10.24 -19.69 -26.61
CA ASP A 335 -9.39 -19.46 -27.77
C ASP A 335 -7.92 -19.46 -27.33
N GLY A 336 -7.25 -20.56 -27.69
CA GLY A 336 -5.83 -20.79 -27.47
C GLY A 336 -4.98 -19.62 -27.96
N LEU A 337 -4.41 -18.88 -27.02
CA LEU A 337 -3.30 -17.97 -27.25
C LEU A 337 -2.06 -18.78 -27.64
N GLN A 338 -1.91 -19.12 -28.93
CA GLN A 338 -0.62 -19.44 -29.52
C GLN A 338 0.25 -18.18 -29.48
N LEU A 339 1.14 -18.12 -28.50
CA LEU A 339 2.17 -17.10 -28.45
C LEU A 339 3.22 -17.37 -29.56
N PRO A 340 3.66 -16.34 -30.30
CA PRO A 340 4.66 -16.50 -31.34
C PRO A 340 6.01 -16.87 -30.71
N LEU A 341 6.59 -17.98 -31.16
CA LEU A 341 7.97 -18.35 -30.88
C LEU A 341 8.92 -17.25 -31.39
N PRO A 342 9.85 -16.73 -30.59
CA PRO A 342 10.91 -15.88 -31.10
C PRO A 342 11.87 -16.73 -31.95
N GLN A 343 12.00 -16.38 -33.23
CA GLN A 343 13.07 -16.87 -34.09
C GLN A 343 14.38 -16.21 -33.65
N TYR A 344 15.34 -17.02 -33.19
CA TYR A 344 16.71 -16.58 -32.96
C TYR A 344 17.45 -16.50 -34.30
N PRO A 345 18.29 -15.47 -34.54
CA PRO A 345 19.20 -15.48 -35.67
C PRO A 345 20.32 -16.51 -35.43
N LEU A 346 20.47 -17.39 -36.42
CA LEU A 346 21.60 -18.30 -36.61
C LEU A 346 22.92 -17.50 -36.55
N LEU A 347 23.81 -17.86 -35.63
CA LEU A 347 25.22 -17.47 -35.71
C LEU A 347 25.97 -18.51 -36.54
N GLU A 348 26.59 -18.05 -37.63
CA GLU A 348 27.45 -18.84 -38.50
C GLU A 348 28.74 -19.29 -37.79
N PRO A 349 29.31 -20.45 -38.16
CA PRO A 349 30.48 -21.01 -37.52
C PRO A 349 31.77 -20.34 -38.01
N MET A 350 32.54 -19.78 -37.08
CA MET A 350 33.92 -19.34 -37.31
C MET A 350 34.84 -20.55 -37.49
N GLY A 351 35.60 -20.52 -38.57
CA GLY A 351 36.41 -21.61 -39.09
C GLY A 351 37.66 -21.99 -38.30
N VAL A 352 38.07 -23.23 -38.55
CA VAL A 352 39.32 -23.89 -38.14
C VAL A 352 40.51 -23.28 -38.90
N PRO A 353 41.73 -23.30 -38.32
CA PRO A 353 42.80 -23.94 -39.07
C PRO A 353 43.72 -24.87 -38.25
N HIS A 354 43.99 -26.00 -38.89
CA HIS A 354 45.20 -26.84 -38.92
C HIS A 354 45.83 -27.44 -37.65
N SER A 355 45.75 -28.78 -37.64
CA SER A 355 46.61 -29.77 -36.96
C SER A 355 48.06 -29.76 -37.50
N PRO A 356 49.08 -30.34 -36.82
CA PRO A 356 49.26 -31.80 -36.91
C PRO A 356 49.94 -32.55 -35.72
N GLN A 357 49.69 -33.87 -35.71
CA GLN A 357 50.58 -35.00 -35.32
C GLN A 357 50.98 -35.22 -33.84
N ASN A 358 50.49 -36.29 -33.20
CA ASN A 358 51.12 -37.63 -33.18
C ASN A 358 50.38 -38.65 -32.28
N ARG A 359 50.46 -39.94 -32.70
CA ARG A 359 49.98 -41.24 -32.16
C ARG A 359 50.46 -41.58 -30.71
N PRO A 360 50.19 -42.80 -30.15
CA PRO A 360 48.94 -43.60 -30.04
C PRO A 360 48.74 -44.24 -28.62
N GLY A 361 47.60 -44.91 -28.37
CA GLY A 361 47.59 -46.18 -27.64
C GLY A 361 46.56 -46.40 -26.52
N LEU A 362 46.02 -47.64 -26.52
CA LEU A 362 45.41 -48.41 -25.43
C LEU A 362 43.94 -48.10 -25.11
N GLU A 363 42.98 -48.95 -25.55
CA GLU A 363 42.58 -50.28 -25.05
C GLU A 363 41.50 -50.22 -23.96
N GLY A 364 40.37 -50.86 -24.26
CA GLY A 364 39.60 -51.65 -23.30
C GLY A 364 38.42 -50.97 -22.62
N GLY A 365 37.25 -51.63 -22.65
CA GLY A 365 36.23 -51.45 -21.61
C GLY A 365 34.79 -51.39 -22.10
N ASP A 366 34.29 -52.51 -22.62
CA ASP A 366 32.87 -52.76 -22.84
C ASP A 366 32.17 -52.91 -21.47
N THR A 367 31.18 -52.07 -21.15
CA THR A 367 30.18 -52.37 -20.12
C THR A 367 28.88 -51.63 -20.40
N THR A 368 27.89 -52.43 -20.77
CA THR A 368 26.49 -52.08 -20.95
C THR A 368 25.80 -51.90 -19.59
N LEU A 369 25.11 -50.78 -19.39
CA LEU A 369 24.06 -50.59 -18.38
C LEU A 369 22.91 -49.75 -19.00
N PRO A 370 21.64 -50.10 -18.76
CA PRO A 370 20.50 -49.46 -19.41
C PRO A 370 19.87 -48.33 -18.57
N ALA A 371 19.14 -47.48 -19.30
CA ALA A 371 17.97 -46.71 -18.88
C ALA A 371 18.12 -45.77 -17.66
N ARG A 372 18.42 -44.51 -17.94
CA ARG A 372 17.97 -43.38 -17.12
C ARG A 372 16.96 -42.59 -17.93
N ASP A 373 15.71 -42.70 -17.51
CA ASP A 373 14.62 -41.87 -18.00
C ASP A 373 14.88 -40.40 -17.69
N SER A 374 14.62 -39.63 -18.73
CA SER A 374 14.59 -38.19 -18.83
C SER A 374 13.66 -37.58 -17.75
N LEU A 375 14.24 -36.76 -16.89
CA LEU A 375 13.55 -35.68 -16.18
C LEU A 375 13.81 -34.40 -16.96
N ASP A 376 13.31 -34.35 -18.19
CA ASP A 376 13.15 -33.11 -18.94
C ASP A 376 11.76 -32.54 -18.66
N SER A 377 11.73 -31.21 -18.64
CA SER A 377 10.54 -30.35 -18.54
C SER A 377 10.01 -30.08 -17.12
N ILE A 378 10.78 -29.29 -16.36
CA ILE A 378 10.16 -28.23 -15.56
C ILE A 378 10.20 -26.99 -16.44
N ASP A 379 9.06 -26.68 -17.05
CA ASP A 379 8.79 -25.46 -17.81
C ASP A 379 9.26 -24.22 -17.02
N HIS A 380 10.44 -23.74 -17.37
CA HIS A 380 10.97 -22.44 -16.96
C HIS A 380 10.55 -21.42 -18.02
N ALA A 381 9.34 -20.89 -17.89
CA ALA A 381 8.85 -19.78 -18.71
C ALA A 381 8.76 -18.49 -17.90
N GLN A 382 9.70 -17.60 -18.20
CA GLN A 382 9.57 -16.15 -18.38
C GLN A 382 8.85 -15.32 -17.30
N VAL A 383 9.62 -14.44 -16.63
CA VAL A 383 9.18 -13.07 -16.33
C VAL A 383 10.35 -12.10 -16.51
N ILE A 384 10.19 -11.18 -17.47
CA ILE A 384 11.06 -10.05 -17.82
C ILE A 384 10.57 -8.80 -17.07
N PHE A 385 11.53 -8.02 -16.54
CA PHE A 385 11.53 -6.63 -16.04
C PHE A 385 10.22 -5.97 -15.53
N MET A 386 10.26 -5.48 -14.28
CA MET A 386 10.09 -4.07 -13.91
C MET A 386 10.50 -3.86 -12.44
N ALA A 387 11.63 -3.18 -12.23
CA ALA A 387 11.97 -2.62 -10.93
C ALA A 387 11.30 -1.23 -10.81
N SER A 388 10.75 -0.93 -9.63
CA SER A 388 10.14 0.36 -9.22
C SER A 388 8.71 0.76 -9.71
N PRO A 389 7.64 -0.08 -9.71
CA PRO A 389 6.29 0.39 -10.03
C PRO A 389 5.39 0.75 -8.82
N TRP A 390 5.74 0.34 -7.59
CA TRP A 390 4.81 0.36 -6.44
C TRP A 390 4.12 1.71 -6.20
N PHE A 391 4.81 2.82 -6.44
CA PHE A 391 4.27 4.14 -6.15
C PHE A 391 3.54 4.77 -7.34
N CYS A 392 4.13 4.74 -8.54
CA CYS A 392 3.55 5.43 -9.70
C CYS A 392 2.44 4.63 -10.39
N THR A 393 2.49 3.29 -10.43
CA THR A 393 1.44 2.50 -11.10
C THR A 393 0.24 2.21 -10.19
N GLY A 394 0.44 2.05 -8.87
CA GLY A 394 -0.67 1.82 -7.94
C GLY A 394 -1.60 3.03 -7.80
N ILE A 395 -1.04 4.24 -7.69
CA ILE A 395 -1.83 5.47 -7.56
C ILE A 395 -2.47 5.87 -8.90
N CYS A 396 -1.75 5.74 -10.03
CA CYS A 396 -2.33 6.01 -11.35
C CYS A 396 -3.38 4.98 -11.79
N SER A 397 -3.34 3.73 -11.33
CA SER A 397 -4.33 2.71 -11.77
C SER A 397 -5.70 2.83 -11.07
N SER A 398 -5.75 3.38 -9.85
CA SER A 398 -7.01 3.71 -9.15
C SER A 398 -7.71 4.94 -9.75
N CYS A 399 -6.94 5.78 -10.45
CA CYS A 399 -7.38 7.00 -11.11
C CYS A 399 -7.49 6.72 -12.62
N GLY A 400 -8.65 6.31 -13.11
CA GLY A 400 -8.90 5.88 -14.51
C GLY A 400 -8.69 6.93 -15.62
N SER A 401 -7.70 7.81 -15.50
CA SER A 401 -7.28 8.79 -16.48
C SER A 401 -6.11 8.27 -17.30
N HIS A 402 -6.40 7.67 -18.45
CA HIS A 402 -5.43 7.61 -19.54
C HIS A 402 -5.02 9.04 -19.95
N PRO A 403 -3.74 9.31 -20.24
CA PRO A 403 -3.33 10.59 -20.78
C PRO A 403 -4.05 10.82 -22.11
N ARG A 404 -4.84 11.90 -22.20
CA ARG A 404 -5.38 12.35 -23.49
C ARG A 404 -4.19 12.64 -24.42
N PRO A 405 -4.15 12.10 -25.64
CA PRO A 405 -3.13 12.47 -26.61
C PRO A 405 -3.24 13.97 -26.86
N LYS A 406 -2.11 14.68 -26.71
CA LYS A 406 -2.00 16.09 -27.08
C LYS A 406 -2.39 16.22 -28.56
N SER A 407 -3.45 16.97 -28.82
CA SER A 407 -3.85 17.35 -30.17
C SER A 407 -2.70 18.09 -30.85
N PRO A 408 -2.40 17.80 -32.13
CA PRO A 408 -1.33 18.48 -32.85
C PRO A 408 -1.72 19.94 -33.05
N THR A 409 -0.95 20.85 -32.46
CA THR A 409 -0.95 22.27 -32.84
C THR A 409 -0.41 22.38 -34.26
N SER A 410 -1.29 22.76 -35.19
CA SER A 410 -0.93 23.14 -36.56
C SER A 410 -0.11 24.44 -36.54
N PRO A 411 0.90 24.60 -37.40
CA PRO A 411 1.62 25.85 -37.52
C PRO A 411 0.83 26.86 -38.36
N ASN A 412 0.85 28.12 -37.94
CA ASN A 412 0.73 29.31 -38.78
C ASN A 412 1.89 30.24 -38.45
#